data_AF-A0A937NS27-F1
#
_entry.id   AF-A0A937NS27-F1
#
_cell.length_a   1.000
_cell.length_b   1.000
_cell.length_c   1.000
_cell.angle_alpha   90.00
_cell.angle_beta   90.00
_cell.angle_gamma   90.00
#
_symmetry.space_group_name_H-M   'P 1'
#
loop_
_entity.id
_entity.type
_entity.pdbx_description
1 polymer ?
#
loop_
_entity_poly.entity_id
_entity_poly.type
_entity_poly.pdbx_seq_one_letter_code
_entity_poly.pdbx_strand_id
1 'polypeptide(L)'
;MLNESGIEVCERHVGRLYRQFLALLGGMDERVESRLDETAKEHGRLIWGIDALQPEGHGTLLYVLYEVLGGTPVAGAQLDHPTAGELVEWLEPYEALPYEALATLSDGEDAIIVKN
;
A
#
# COMPACT_ATOMS: atom_id res chain seq x y z
N MET A 1 14.50 -24.05 3.10
CA MET A 1 13.58 -23.09 2.44
C MET A 1 12.26 -23.80 2.11
N LEU A 2 11.12 -23.10 2.08
CA LEU A 2 9.80 -23.71 1.82
C LEU A 2 9.74 -24.51 0.50
N ASN A 3 10.50 -24.08 -0.51
CA ASN A 3 10.63 -24.79 -1.78
C ASN A 3 11.32 -26.16 -1.65
N GLU A 4 12.22 -26.34 -0.68
CA GLU A 4 12.87 -27.63 -0.40
C GLU A 4 11.94 -28.63 0.30
N SER A 5 10.78 -28.15 0.77
CA SER A 5 9.71 -28.96 1.36
C SER A 5 8.56 -29.24 0.38
N GLY A 6 8.73 -28.92 -0.92
CA GLY A 6 7.72 -29.18 -1.96
C GLY A 6 6.53 -28.22 -1.95
N ILE A 7 6.63 -27.10 -1.23
CA ILE A 7 5.61 -26.05 -1.24
C ILE A 7 5.96 -25.07 -2.37
N GLU A 8 5.12 -24.99 -3.40
CA GLU A 8 5.27 -23.99 -4.46
C GLU A 8 4.99 -22.59 -3.91
N VAL A 9 6.04 -21.78 -3.85
CA VAL A 9 5.95 -20.40 -3.40
C VAL A 9 5.83 -19.49 -4.63
N CYS A 10 4.66 -18.89 -4.82
CA CYS A 10 4.47 -17.83 -5.80
C CYS A 10 4.86 -16.48 -5.17
N GLU A 11 5.93 -15.86 -5.68
CA GLU A 11 6.45 -14.58 -5.15
C GLU A 11 5.38 -13.48 -5.09
N ARG A 12 4.47 -13.43 -6.07
CA ARG A 12 3.32 -12.51 -6.05
C ARG A 12 2.37 -12.81 -4.88
N HIS A 13 2.05 -14.07 -4.63
CA HIS A 13 1.19 -14.46 -3.51
C HIS A 13 1.84 -14.21 -2.15
N VAL A 14 3.15 -14.43 -2.03
CA VAL A 14 3.88 -14.12 -0.80
C VAL A 14 3.98 -12.63 -0.58
N GLY A 15 4.30 -11.85 -1.63
CA GLY A 15 4.32 -10.40 -1.55
C GLY A 15 2.97 -9.84 -1.12
N ARG A 16 1.88 -10.41 -1.64
CA ARG A 16 0.50 -10.09 -1.26
C ARG A 16 0.21 -10.41 0.21
N LEU A 17 0.50 -11.63 0.66
CA LEU A 17 0.27 -12.06 2.06
C LEU A 17 1.10 -11.22 3.05
N TYR A 18 2.33 -10.87 2.66
CA TYR A 18 3.23 -10.04 3.44
C TYR A 18 2.73 -8.59 3.54
N ARG A 19 2.18 -8.02 2.45
CA ARG A 19 1.53 -6.70 2.48
C ARG A 19 0.28 -6.68 3.35
N GLN A 20 -0.54 -7.74 3.35
CA GLN A 20 -1.68 -7.88 4.28
C GLN A 20 -1.21 -7.89 5.74
N PHE A 21 -0.16 -8.65 6.03
CA PHE A 21 0.43 -8.73 7.37
C PHE A 21 1.03 -7.38 7.81
N LEU A 22 1.68 -6.66 6.90
CA LEU A 22 2.26 -5.35 7.20
C LEU A 22 1.22 -4.23 7.28
N ALA A 23 0.13 -4.30 6.51
CA ALA A 23 -0.99 -3.38 6.63
C ALA A 23 -1.70 -3.52 7.98
N LEU A 24 -1.78 -4.74 8.51
CA LEU A 24 -2.25 -5.03 9.88
C LEU A 24 -1.27 -4.55 10.97
N LEU A 25 0.01 -4.39 10.64
CA LEU A 25 1.04 -3.84 11.53
C LEU A 25 1.32 -2.35 11.30
N GLY A 26 0.77 -1.78 10.23
CA GLY A 26 1.12 -0.49 9.65
C GLY A 26 0.29 0.61 10.25
N GLY A 27 0.68 1.04 11.45
CA GLY A 27 0.46 2.40 11.88
C GLY A 27 1.63 3.26 11.42
N MET A 28 1.37 4.53 11.15
CA MET A 28 2.43 5.54 11.11
C MET A 28 3.16 5.54 12.46
N ASP A 29 4.43 5.15 12.44
CA ASP A 29 5.33 5.17 13.59
C ASP A 29 6.70 5.76 13.17
N GLU A 30 7.57 6.02 14.14
CA GLU A 30 8.90 6.63 13.89
C GLU A 30 9.74 5.82 12.88
N ARG A 31 9.55 4.50 12.80
CA ARG A 31 10.29 3.64 11.88
C ARG A 31 9.76 3.77 10.46
N VAL A 32 8.44 3.84 10.30
CA VAL A 32 7.81 4.11 9.00
C VAL A 32 8.22 5.49 8.52
N GLU A 33 8.15 6.52 9.37
CA GLU A 33 8.60 7.87 9.06
C GLU A 33 10.05 7.90 8.59
N SER A 34 10.98 7.30 9.34
CA SER A 34 12.40 7.25 8.97
C SER A 34 12.64 6.65 7.58
N ARG A 35 11.89 5.60 7.23
CA ARG A 35 12.01 4.93 5.92
C ARG A 35 11.47 5.79 4.78
N LEU A 36 10.35 6.47 4.99
CA LEU A 36 9.81 7.42 4.02
C LEU A 36 10.78 8.58 3.80
N ASP A 37 11.35 9.10 4.89
CA ASP A 37 12.39 10.12 4.87
C ASP A 37 13.63 9.71 4.06
N GLU A 38 14.14 8.50 4.29
CA GLU A 38 15.28 7.93 3.55
C GLU A 38 14.96 7.83 2.07
N THR A 39 13.79 7.29 1.73
CA THR A 39 13.35 7.11 0.35
C THR A 39 13.18 8.46 -0.36
N ALA A 40 12.57 9.43 0.32
CA ALA A 40 12.40 10.79 -0.19
C ALA A 40 13.76 11.50 -0.37
N LYS A 41 14.72 11.29 0.53
CA LYS A 41 16.10 11.83 0.39
C LYS A 41 16.83 11.21 -0.80
N GLU A 42 16.66 9.91 -1.04
CA GLU A 42 17.34 9.19 -2.12
C GLU A 42 16.76 9.52 -3.50
N HIS A 43 15.42 9.60 -3.61
CA HIS A 43 14.74 9.74 -4.91
C HIS A 43 14.14 11.13 -5.15
N GLY A 44 14.18 12.01 -4.14
CA GLY A 44 13.64 13.38 -4.16
C GLY A 44 12.11 13.47 -4.08
N ARG A 45 11.41 12.33 -4.05
CA ARG A 45 9.95 12.23 -4.11
C ARG A 45 9.49 10.85 -3.64
N LEU A 46 8.21 10.69 -3.35
CA LEU A 46 7.59 9.39 -3.08
C LEU A 46 6.61 8.97 -4.18
N ILE A 47 6.42 7.67 -4.32
CA ILE A 47 5.38 7.09 -5.19
C ILE A 47 4.47 6.24 -4.31
N TRP A 48 3.17 6.51 -4.35
CA TRP A 48 2.18 5.77 -3.59
C TRP A 48 1.61 4.62 -4.42
N GLY A 49 1.52 3.45 -3.82
CA GLY A 49 0.83 2.29 -4.36
C GLY A 49 -0.35 1.94 -3.48
N ILE A 50 -1.48 1.63 -4.10
CA ILE A 50 -2.68 1.15 -3.44
C ILE A 50 -3.05 -0.20 -4.06
N ASP A 51 -3.20 -1.20 -3.21
CA ASP A 51 -3.53 -2.58 -3.62
C ASP A 51 -4.77 -3.04 -2.85
N ALA A 52 -5.76 -3.59 -3.54
CA ALA A 52 -7.00 -4.08 -2.94
C ALA A 52 -7.01 -5.61 -2.97
N LEU A 53 -7.12 -6.22 -1.80
CA LEU A 53 -7.00 -7.66 -1.64
C LEU A 53 -8.30 -8.24 -1.13
N GLN A 54 -8.86 -9.20 -1.86
CA GLN A 54 -10.04 -9.95 -1.42
C GLN A 54 -9.61 -11.31 -0.84
N PRO A 55 -9.68 -11.54 0.49
CA PRO A 55 -9.15 -12.75 1.11
C PRO A 55 -9.97 -14.02 0.80
N GLU A 56 -11.31 -13.92 0.74
CA GLU A 56 -12.20 -15.09 0.61
C GLU A 56 -13.14 -15.04 -0.61
N GLY A 57 -12.92 -14.12 -1.56
CA GLY A 57 -13.71 -14.02 -2.80
C GLY A 57 -15.14 -13.50 -2.63
N HIS A 58 -15.55 -13.14 -1.42
CA HIS A 58 -16.80 -12.45 -1.09
C HIS A 58 -16.59 -11.63 0.20
N GLY A 59 -17.19 -10.45 0.27
CA GLY A 59 -17.07 -9.55 1.43
C GLY A 59 -16.02 -8.45 1.26
N THR A 60 -15.63 -7.86 2.39
CA THR A 60 -14.77 -6.67 2.48
C THR A 60 -13.40 -6.86 1.82
N LEU A 61 -12.94 -5.78 1.18
CA LEU A 61 -11.62 -5.68 0.58
C LEU A 61 -10.64 -5.12 1.61
N LEU A 62 -9.44 -5.69 1.66
CA LEU A 62 -8.32 -5.13 2.40
C LEU A 62 -7.50 -4.26 1.46
N TYR A 63 -7.61 -2.95 1.62
CA TYR A 63 -6.78 -1.96 0.95
C TYR A 63 -5.46 -1.77 1.69
N VAL A 64 -4.38 -1.69 0.93
CA VAL A 64 -3.03 -1.45 1.45
C VAL A 64 -2.44 -0.25 0.75
N LEU A 65 -2.03 0.76 1.52
CA LEU A 65 -1.24 1.90 1.06
C LEU A 65 0.24 1.64 1.38
N TYR A 66 1.10 1.80 0.39
CA TYR A 66 2.54 1.64 0.55
C TYR A 66 3.31 2.59 -0.35
N GLU A 67 4.53 2.94 0.07
CA GLU A 67 5.51 3.61 -0.77
C GLU A 67 6.18 2.57 -1.69
N VAL A 68 6.26 2.84 -2.99
CA VAL A 68 6.62 1.86 -4.03
C VAL A 68 8.14 1.60 -4.14
N LEU A 69 8.99 2.62 -4.03
CA LEU A 69 10.42 2.51 -4.33
C LEU A 69 11.18 1.75 -3.24
N GLY A 70 10.91 2.07 -1.98
CA GLY A 70 11.40 1.38 -0.79
C GLY A 70 10.48 0.25 -0.32
N GLY A 71 9.26 0.14 -0.87
CA GLY A 71 8.30 -0.92 -0.55
C GLY A 71 7.75 -0.82 0.87
N THR A 72 7.72 0.38 1.47
CA THR A 72 7.34 0.60 2.87
C THR A 72 5.82 0.68 3.00
N PRO A 73 5.14 -0.25 3.70
CA PRO A 73 3.71 -0.14 3.94
C PRO A 73 3.44 0.94 4.98
N VAL A 74 2.38 1.71 4.73
CA VAL A 74 2.02 2.90 5.53
C VAL A 74 0.68 2.73 6.20
N ALA A 75 -0.29 2.08 5.52
CA ALA A 75 -1.62 1.90 6.07
C ALA A 75 -2.34 0.67 5.51
N GLY A 76 -3.30 0.18 6.30
CA GLY A 76 -4.28 -0.81 5.89
C GLY A 76 -5.69 -0.38 6.26
N ALA A 77 -6.65 -0.64 5.38
CA ALA A 77 -8.07 -0.45 5.67
C ALA A 77 -8.89 -1.62 5.14
N GLN A 78 -9.77 -2.17 5.98
CA GLN A 78 -10.76 -3.14 5.54
C GLN A 78 -12.07 -2.41 5.23
N LEU A 79 -12.44 -2.36 3.96
CA LEU A 79 -13.56 -1.57 3.45
C LEU A 79 -14.54 -2.46 2.70
N ASP A 80 -15.85 -2.21 2.84
CA ASP A 80 -16.90 -2.95 2.14
C ASP A 80 -17.25 -2.24 0.84
N HIS A 81 -16.63 -2.66 -0.27
CA HIS A 81 -16.87 -2.09 -1.61
C HIS A 81 -16.94 -0.56 -1.63
N PRO A 82 -15.88 0.13 -1.15
CA PRO A 82 -15.92 1.59 -1.01
C PRO A 82 -16.05 2.26 -2.38
N THR A 83 -16.72 3.39 -2.40
CA THR A 83 -16.71 4.31 -3.54
C THR A 83 -15.36 5.00 -3.66
N ALA A 84 -15.07 5.57 -4.84
CA ALA A 84 -13.87 6.37 -5.04
C ALA A 84 -13.77 7.55 -4.05
N GLY A 85 -14.90 8.16 -3.66
CA GLY A 85 -14.92 9.25 -2.68
C GLY A 85 -14.48 8.79 -1.29
N GLU A 86 -14.97 7.63 -0.84
CA GLU A 86 -14.57 7.04 0.45
C GLU A 86 -13.09 6.61 0.45
N LEU A 87 -12.56 6.17 -0.69
CA LEU A 87 -11.12 5.93 -0.83
C LEU A 87 -10.30 7.21 -0.76
N VAL A 88 -10.75 8.31 -1.37
CA VAL A 88 -10.08 9.61 -1.27
C VAL A 88 -10.08 10.10 0.18
N GLU A 89 -11.21 10.04 0.88
CA GLU A 89 -11.30 10.43 2.31
C GLU A 89 -10.34 9.61 3.18
N TRP A 90 -10.21 8.31 2.92
CA TRP A 90 -9.24 7.47 3.61
C TRP A 90 -7.78 7.89 3.35
N LEU A 91 -7.49 8.42 2.17
CA LEU A 91 -6.13 8.80 1.75
C LEU A 91 -5.71 10.21 2.21
N GLU A 92 -6.65 11.09 2.55
CA GLU A 92 -6.38 12.48 2.96
C GLU A 92 -5.28 12.63 4.02
N PRO A 93 -5.21 11.80 5.09
CA PRO A 93 -4.16 11.94 6.10
C PRO A 93 -2.74 11.73 5.54
N TYR A 94 -2.60 10.95 4.48
CA TYR A 94 -1.32 10.61 3.87
C TYR A 94 -0.92 11.60 2.77
N GLU A 95 -1.89 12.29 2.15
CA GLU A 95 -1.63 13.44 1.28
C GLU A 95 -1.07 14.63 2.08
N ALA A 96 -1.49 14.79 3.33
CA ALA A 96 -1.02 15.86 4.21
C ALA A 96 0.43 15.67 4.72
N LEU A 97 1.09 14.55 4.39
CA LEU A 97 2.48 14.31 4.74
C LEU A 97 3.43 15.25 3.96
N PRO A 98 4.59 15.60 4.51
CA PRO A 98 5.50 16.60 3.93
C PRO A 98 6.34 16.03 2.77
N TYR A 99 5.78 15.13 1.95
CA TYR A 99 6.46 14.48 0.84
C TYR A 99 5.81 14.86 -0.48
N GLU A 100 6.62 15.12 -1.51
CA GLU A 100 6.11 15.31 -2.87
C GLU A 100 5.66 13.96 -3.43
N ALA A 101 4.34 13.77 -3.56
CA ALA A 101 3.74 12.59 -4.17
C ALA A 101 3.78 12.70 -5.70
N LEU A 102 4.47 11.78 -6.36
CA LEU A 102 4.63 11.80 -7.82
C LEU A 102 3.46 11.18 -8.58
N ALA A 103 2.89 10.10 -8.03
CA ALA A 103 1.82 9.32 -8.65
C ALA A 103 1.19 8.34 -7.65
N THR A 104 -0.02 7.89 -7.99
CA THR A 104 -0.73 6.79 -7.32
C THR A 104 -0.92 5.63 -8.30
N LEU A 105 -0.58 4.41 -7.90
CA LEU A 105 -0.78 3.19 -8.70
C LEU A 105 -1.89 2.32 -8.08
N SER A 106 -2.87 1.88 -8.88
CA SER A 106 -3.94 0.94 -8.49
C SER A 106 -4.09 -0.17 -9.55
N ASP A 107 -4.39 -1.40 -9.13
CA ASP A 107 -4.45 -2.58 -10.02
C ASP A 107 -5.83 -2.86 -10.65
N GLY A 108 -6.87 -2.10 -10.28
CA GLY A 108 -8.24 -2.39 -10.71
C GLY A 108 -9.24 -1.22 -10.72
N GLU A 109 -8.84 -0.02 -10.33
CA GLU A 109 -9.68 1.19 -10.42
C GLU A 109 -9.07 2.13 -11.46
N ASP A 110 -9.88 2.75 -12.32
CA ASP A 110 -9.42 3.78 -13.26
C ASP A 110 -8.61 4.81 -12.46
N ALA A 111 -7.32 4.90 -12.76
CA ALA A 111 -6.33 5.60 -11.95
C ALA A 111 -6.86 6.93 -11.42
N ILE A 112 -6.90 7.07 -10.09
CA ILE A 112 -7.14 8.35 -9.42
C ILE A 112 -5.90 9.22 -9.69
N ILE A 113 -5.94 9.95 -10.81
CA ILE A 113 -4.94 10.93 -11.18
C ILE A 113 -5.27 12.23 -10.44
N VAL A 114 -4.47 12.60 -9.45
CA VAL A 114 -4.34 14.00 -9.04
C VAL A 114 -3.14 14.57 -9.79
N LYS A 115 -3.38 15.64 -10.56
CA LYS A 115 -2.38 16.32 -11.40
C LYS A 115 -2.24 17.76 -10.93
N ASN A 116 -0.99 18.15 -10.65
CA ASN A 116 -0.36 19.48 -10.54
C ASN A 116 -1.16 20.62 -9.90
#